data_AF-A0A849AGT0-F1
#
_entry.id   AF-A0A849AGT0-F1
#
_cell.length_a   1.000
_cell.length_b   1.000
_cell.length_c   1.000
_cell.angle_alpha   90.00
_cell.angle_beta   90.00
_cell.angle_gamma   90.00
#
_symmetry.space_group_name_H-M   'P 1'
#
loop_
_entity.id
_entity.type
_entity.pdbx_description
1 polymer ?
#
loop_
_entity_poly.entity_id
_entity_poly.type
_entity_poly.pdbx_seq_one_letter_code
_entity_poly.pdbx_strand_id
1 'polypeptide(L)'
;MALAIDRSTDRRLIFSQGTAAAIWGLPRIGERTELVEYATPPGLRGRSPQARRRRNTQPPVTTDLGGLQVTTVEQTIIDHARYAGLESAVAMCDAALHLQLTQRSQLMAFAKALPAGSRGCRMAELATFLADGASESPLESLSRIRMFQLDLPMPQLQVEFTDALGLIGRTDFYWDELGIVGEADGAGKYAVPEGHTGEAAARVLRAEKSREDRLRRHPKVQAVIRWGWDDALPVQRFHDLMSAAGIRPGASDGWPIPDGPLPRKSKHVTVIERHRT
;
A
#
# COMPACT_ATOMS: atom_id res chain seq x y z
N MET A 1 -3.05 -22.82 -5.39
CA MET A 1 -3.43 -22.69 -6.82
C MET A 1 -2.21 -22.53 -7.74
N ALA A 2 -1.34 -21.53 -7.56
CA ALA A 2 -0.15 -21.32 -8.41
C ALA A 2 0.74 -22.57 -8.54
N LEU A 3 1.08 -23.23 -7.43
CA LEU A 3 1.84 -24.50 -7.42
C LEU A 3 1.14 -25.64 -8.18
N ALA A 4 -0.19 -25.72 -8.10
CA ALA A 4 -0.96 -26.74 -8.80
C ALA A 4 -0.95 -26.49 -10.32
N ILE A 5 -1.00 -25.23 -10.75
CA ILE A 5 -0.89 -24.87 -12.16
C ILE A 5 0.52 -25.14 -12.68
N ASP A 6 1.58 -24.74 -11.97
CA ASP A 6 2.97 -24.98 -12.40
C ASP A 6 3.25 -26.47 -12.65
N ARG A 7 2.76 -27.33 -11.74
CA ARG A 7 2.89 -28.79 -11.85
C ARG A 7 2.01 -29.43 -12.93
N SER A 8 0.89 -28.80 -13.28
CA SER A 8 -0.04 -29.30 -14.30
C SER A 8 0.38 -28.95 -15.73
N THR A 9 1.36 -28.06 -15.88
CA THR A 9 1.89 -27.67 -17.17
C THR A 9 3.21 -28.38 -17.43
N ASP A 10 3.39 -28.92 -18.64
CA ASP A 10 4.63 -29.55 -19.11
C ASP A 10 5.85 -28.59 -19.15
N ARG A 11 5.68 -27.32 -18.73
CA ARG A 11 6.72 -26.28 -18.79
C ARG A 11 6.63 -25.34 -17.60
N ARG A 12 7.80 -24.90 -17.12
CA ARG A 12 7.96 -23.95 -16.01
C ARG A 12 7.31 -22.60 -16.35
N LEU A 13 6.34 -22.17 -15.55
CA LEU A 13 5.66 -20.88 -15.73
C LEU A 13 6.45 -19.75 -15.07
N ILE A 14 6.41 -18.55 -15.68
CA ILE A 14 6.91 -17.33 -15.04
C ILE A 14 5.73 -16.60 -14.42
N PHE A 15 5.53 -16.71 -13.11
CA PHE A 15 4.47 -16.00 -12.40
C PHE A 15 4.73 -14.49 -12.41
N SER A 16 3.68 -13.69 -12.60
CA SER A 16 3.79 -12.24 -12.70
C SER A 16 2.59 -11.53 -12.05
N GLN A 17 2.66 -10.19 -12.02
CA GLN A 17 1.55 -9.31 -11.64
C GLN A 17 0.95 -9.69 -10.27
N GLY A 18 -0.38 -9.80 -10.17
CA GLY A 18 -1.06 -10.09 -8.92
C GLY A 18 -0.71 -11.46 -8.33
N THR A 19 -0.24 -12.42 -9.15
CA THR A 19 0.24 -13.72 -8.65
C THR A 19 1.64 -13.62 -8.08
N ALA A 20 2.58 -12.97 -8.78
CA ALA A 20 3.91 -12.73 -8.23
C ALA A 20 3.84 -11.87 -6.96
N ALA A 21 2.99 -10.85 -6.93
CA ALA A 21 2.77 -10.03 -5.74
C ALA A 21 2.33 -10.89 -4.53
N ALA A 22 1.40 -11.82 -4.74
CA ALA A 22 0.97 -12.75 -3.69
C ALA A 22 2.10 -13.70 -3.25
N ILE A 23 2.95 -14.18 -4.17
CA ILE A 23 4.10 -15.04 -3.84
C ILE A 23 5.14 -14.25 -3.02
N TRP A 24 5.40 -12.99 -3.37
CA TRP A 24 6.28 -12.09 -2.62
C TRP A 24 5.69 -11.60 -1.29
N GLY A 25 4.42 -11.90 -0.99
CA GLY A 25 3.74 -11.39 0.20
C GLY A 25 3.36 -9.90 0.13
N LEU A 26 3.37 -9.30 -1.07
CA LEU A 26 3.04 -7.90 -1.26
C LEU A 26 1.52 -7.65 -1.15
N PRO A 27 1.10 -6.55 -0.50
CA PRO A 27 -0.31 -6.23 -0.34
C PRO A 27 -0.96 -5.83 -1.66
N ARG A 28 -2.27 -5.97 -1.72
CA ARG A 28 -3.09 -5.52 -2.85
C ARG A 28 -4.32 -4.80 -2.33
N ILE A 29 -4.55 -3.61 -2.85
CA ILE A 29 -5.76 -2.83 -2.65
C ILE A 29 -6.64 -2.97 -3.91
N GLY A 30 -7.95 -3.14 -3.71
CA GLY A 30 -8.93 -3.32 -4.79
C GLY A 30 -9.16 -4.79 -5.17
N GLU A 31 -9.83 -5.01 -6.31
CA GLU A 31 -10.26 -6.34 -6.72
C GLU A 31 -9.09 -7.32 -6.89
N ARG A 32 -9.25 -8.49 -6.29
CA ARG A 32 -8.38 -9.63 -6.52
C ARG A 32 -8.91 -10.41 -7.71
N THR A 33 -8.04 -10.70 -8.67
CA THR A 33 -8.38 -11.65 -9.73
C THR A 33 -8.16 -13.06 -9.19
N GLU A 34 -9.15 -13.94 -9.41
CA GLU A 34 -9.02 -15.38 -9.15
C GLU A 34 -8.16 -16.08 -10.22
N LEU A 35 -7.70 -15.36 -11.25
CA LEU A 35 -6.87 -15.93 -12.31
C LEU A 35 -5.39 -15.89 -11.92
N VAL A 36 -4.68 -16.97 -12.20
CA VAL A 36 -3.22 -17.00 -12.11
C VAL A 36 -2.62 -16.19 -13.26
N GLU A 37 -1.82 -15.20 -12.93
CA GLU A 37 -1.16 -14.31 -13.88
C GLU A 37 0.28 -14.78 -14.13
N TYR A 38 0.62 -14.94 -15.40
CA TYR A 38 1.94 -15.41 -15.82
C TYR A 38 2.40 -14.70 -17.10
N ALA A 39 3.72 -14.51 -17.19
CA ALA A 39 4.40 -14.08 -18.41
C ALA A 39 4.82 -15.32 -19.22
N THR A 40 4.76 -15.21 -20.55
CA THR A 40 5.30 -16.25 -21.45
C THR A 40 6.20 -15.60 -22.49
N PRO A 41 7.33 -16.24 -22.85
CA PRO A 41 8.14 -15.83 -23.98
C PRO A 41 7.32 -15.67 -25.29
N PRO A 42 7.77 -14.82 -26.23
CA PRO A 42 7.19 -14.74 -27.57
C PRO A 42 7.09 -16.12 -28.25
N GLY A 43 5.99 -16.40 -28.97
CA GLY A 43 5.79 -17.64 -29.72
C GLY A 43 4.97 -18.74 -29.02
N LEU A 44 4.72 -18.64 -27.72
CA LEU A 44 3.90 -19.61 -26.99
C LEU A 44 2.39 -19.35 -27.12
N ARG A 45 1.64 -20.39 -27.47
CA ARG A 45 0.17 -20.42 -27.53
C ARG A 45 -0.35 -21.37 -26.46
N GLY A 46 -1.31 -20.91 -25.67
CA GLY A 46 -1.98 -21.68 -24.63
C GLY A 46 -2.95 -20.81 -23.86
N ARG A 47 -4.17 -21.31 -23.62
CA ARG A 47 -5.22 -20.63 -22.86
C ARG A 47 -5.64 -21.60 -21.76
N SER A 48 -5.21 -21.37 -20.52
CA SER A 48 -5.83 -22.03 -19.37
C SER A 48 -7.01 -21.16 -18.94
N PRO A 49 -8.22 -21.74 -18.75
CA PRO A 49 -9.38 -20.99 -18.25
C PRO A 49 -9.11 -20.29 -16.91
N GLN A 50 -8.16 -20.82 -16.13
CA GLN A 50 -7.78 -20.37 -14.79
C GLN A 50 -6.55 -19.45 -14.80
N ALA A 51 -6.02 -19.11 -15.98
CA ALA A 51 -4.79 -18.34 -16.09
C ALA A 51 -4.90 -17.19 -17.10
N ARG A 52 -4.43 -16.02 -16.70
CA ARG A 52 -4.43 -14.81 -17.51
C ARG A 52 -3.03 -14.49 -17.99
N ARG A 53 -2.84 -14.63 -19.30
CA ARG A 53 -1.57 -14.33 -19.97
C ARG A 53 -1.37 -12.84 -20.14
N ARG A 54 -0.21 -12.31 -19.72
CA ARG A 54 0.26 -10.97 -20.11
C ARG A 54 1.28 -11.09 -21.23
N ARG A 55 1.05 -10.34 -22.31
CA ARG A 55 2.06 -10.10 -23.35
C ARG A 55 2.92 -8.94 -22.88
N ASN A 56 4.18 -9.23 -22.57
CA ASN A 56 5.15 -8.20 -22.25
C ASN A 56 5.80 -7.73 -23.56
N THR A 57 6.02 -6.42 -23.67
CA THR A 57 6.73 -5.82 -24.81
C THR A 57 8.24 -6.09 -24.75
N GLN A 58 8.75 -6.43 -23.56
CA GLN A 58 10.13 -6.83 -23.30
C GLN A 58 10.14 -8.09 -22.44
N PRO A 59 11.20 -8.92 -22.50
CA PRO A 59 11.36 -10.04 -21.57
C PRO A 59 11.31 -9.55 -20.12
N PRO A 60 10.49 -10.16 -19.24
CA PRO A 60 10.45 -9.76 -17.83
C PRO A 60 11.76 -10.10 -17.13
N VAL A 61 12.17 -9.28 -16.17
CA VAL A 61 13.22 -9.66 -15.21
C VAL A 61 12.62 -10.65 -14.22
N THR A 62 13.29 -11.78 -14.00
CA THR A 62 12.77 -12.91 -13.23
C THR A 62 13.81 -13.44 -12.25
N THR A 63 13.33 -14.16 -11.24
CA THR A 63 14.15 -14.87 -10.25
C THR A 63 13.48 -16.18 -9.85
N ASP A 64 14.25 -17.07 -9.24
CA ASP A 64 13.74 -18.27 -8.59
C ASP A 64 13.38 -17.96 -7.14
N LEU A 65 12.15 -18.29 -6.74
CA LEU A 65 11.70 -18.17 -5.37
C LEU A 65 11.05 -19.48 -4.94
N GLY A 66 11.80 -20.29 -4.18
CA GLY A 66 11.33 -21.60 -3.71
C GLY A 66 11.01 -22.57 -4.84
N GLY A 67 11.78 -22.54 -5.94
CA GLY A 67 11.56 -23.39 -7.11
C GLY A 67 10.55 -22.84 -8.12
N LEU A 68 9.89 -21.72 -7.82
CA LEU A 68 8.98 -21.04 -8.73
C LEU A 68 9.72 -19.93 -9.47
N GLN A 69 9.55 -19.87 -10.80
CA GLN A 69 10.02 -18.74 -11.58
C GLN A 69 9.01 -17.59 -11.45
N VAL A 70 9.47 -16.45 -10.93
CA VAL A 70 8.63 -15.29 -10.62
C VAL A 70 9.27 -14.02 -11.18
N THR A 71 8.49 -13.00 -11.52
CA THR A 71 9.04 -11.66 -11.77
C THR A 71 9.72 -11.14 -10.50
N THR A 72 10.83 -10.39 -10.62
CA THR A 72 11.45 -9.75 -9.45
C THR A 72 10.47 -8.80 -8.77
N VAL A 73 10.78 -8.38 -7.54
CA VAL A 73 9.93 -7.46 -6.77
C VAL A 73 9.69 -6.18 -7.55
N GLU A 74 10.74 -5.59 -8.12
CA GLU A 74 10.65 -4.36 -8.91
C GLU A 74 9.83 -4.57 -10.18
N GLN A 75 10.11 -5.63 -10.93
CA GLN A 75 9.34 -5.95 -12.15
C GLN A 75 7.86 -6.13 -11.82
N THR A 76 7.55 -6.84 -10.73
CA THR A 76 6.18 -7.10 -10.26
C THR A 76 5.46 -5.80 -9.95
N ILE A 77 6.09 -4.92 -9.15
CA ILE A 77 5.50 -3.65 -8.71
C ILE A 77 5.30 -2.70 -9.89
N ILE A 78 6.31 -2.55 -10.75
CA ILE A 78 6.22 -1.65 -11.91
C ILE A 78 5.18 -2.13 -12.90
N ASP A 79 5.13 -3.43 -13.16
CA ASP A 79 4.08 -3.99 -14.00
C ASP A 79 2.68 -3.80 -13.37
N HIS A 80 2.53 -3.97 -12.06
CA HIS A 80 1.28 -3.72 -11.36
C HIS A 80 0.86 -2.24 -11.47
N ALA A 81 1.79 -1.31 -11.25
CA ALA A 81 1.55 0.13 -11.37
C ALA A 81 1.06 0.55 -12.75
N ARG A 82 1.50 -0.13 -13.81
CA ARG A 82 1.08 0.17 -15.19
C ARG A 82 -0.36 -0.23 -15.50
N TYR A 83 -0.93 -1.17 -14.75
CA TYR A 83 -2.19 -1.82 -15.14
C TYR A 83 -3.29 -1.90 -14.07
N ALA A 84 -2.95 -1.82 -12.78
CA ALA A 84 -3.88 -2.13 -11.69
C ALA A 84 -4.34 -0.92 -10.87
N GLY A 85 -3.60 0.19 -10.86
CA GLY A 85 -3.97 1.43 -10.17
C GLY A 85 -2.89 1.94 -9.21
N LEU A 86 -2.98 3.23 -8.84
CA LEU A 86 -1.96 3.92 -8.06
C LEU A 86 -1.93 3.45 -6.60
N GLU A 87 -3.11 3.33 -5.98
CA GLU A 87 -3.28 2.97 -4.57
C GLU A 87 -2.64 1.63 -4.25
N SER A 88 -2.95 0.63 -5.08
CA SER A 88 -2.44 -0.74 -4.94
C SER A 88 -0.94 -0.80 -5.22
N ALA A 89 -0.44 -0.03 -6.19
CA ALA A 89 0.98 0.00 -6.52
C ALA A 89 1.82 0.67 -5.43
N VAL A 90 1.37 1.79 -4.87
CA VAL A 90 2.08 2.46 -3.79
C VAL A 90 2.09 1.60 -2.52
N ALA A 91 0.98 0.95 -2.19
CA ALA A 91 0.97 -0.01 -1.09
C ALA A 91 1.98 -1.17 -1.29
N MET A 92 2.18 -1.65 -2.52
CA MET A 92 3.24 -2.62 -2.80
C MET A 92 4.64 -2.03 -2.70
N CYS A 93 4.85 -0.81 -3.20
CA CYS A 93 6.13 -0.11 -3.05
C CYS A 93 6.50 0.04 -1.57
N ASP A 94 5.60 0.61 -0.77
CA ASP A 94 5.81 0.87 0.65
C ASP A 94 6.12 -0.44 1.40
N ALA A 95 5.33 -1.50 1.18
CA ALA A 95 5.57 -2.80 1.79
C ALA A 95 6.92 -3.40 1.37
N ALA A 96 7.30 -3.30 0.09
CA ALA A 96 8.58 -3.81 -0.38
C ALA A 96 9.77 -3.03 0.20
N LEU A 97 9.64 -1.72 0.41
CA LEU A 97 10.64 -0.89 1.07
C LEU A 97 10.71 -1.20 2.58
N HIS A 98 9.56 -1.31 3.24
CA HIS A 98 9.46 -1.63 4.66
C HIS A 98 10.08 -3.00 4.97
N LEU A 99 9.79 -4.01 4.15
CA LEU A 99 10.35 -5.36 4.26
C LEU A 99 11.77 -5.48 3.67
N GLN A 100 12.37 -4.38 3.20
CA GLN A 100 13.71 -4.34 2.61
C GLN A 100 13.91 -5.31 1.43
N LEU A 101 12.84 -5.61 0.70
CA LEU A 101 12.86 -6.47 -0.48
C LEU A 101 13.46 -5.76 -1.71
N THR A 102 13.50 -4.43 -1.68
CA THR A 102 14.07 -3.57 -2.72
C THR A 102 14.44 -2.21 -2.13
N GLN A 103 15.08 -1.37 -2.94
CA GLN A 103 15.38 0.03 -2.61
C GLN A 103 14.60 0.99 -3.52
N ARG A 104 14.32 2.20 -3.02
CA ARG A 104 13.61 3.24 -3.80
C ARG A 104 14.33 3.55 -5.12
N SER A 105 15.65 3.58 -5.12
CA SER A 105 16.48 3.79 -6.31
C SER A 105 16.27 2.69 -7.37
N GLN A 106 16.11 1.43 -6.96
CA GLN A 106 15.87 0.30 -7.86
C GLN A 106 14.46 0.37 -8.47
N LEU A 107 13.44 0.67 -7.66
CA LEU A 107 12.08 0.91 -8.15
C LEU A 107 12.05 2.03 -9.20
N MET A 108 12.68 3.17 -8.90
CA MET A 108 12.79 4.30 -9.83
C MET A 108 13.54 3.91 -11.11
N ALA A 109 14.59 3.10 -11.02
CA ALA A 109 15.34 2.63 -12.19
C ALA A 109 14.46 1.76 -13.10
N PHE A 110 13.69 0.82 -12.53
CA PHE A 110 12.75 0.00 -13.32
C PHE A 110 11.63 0.83 -13.94
N ALA A 111 11.10 1.84 -13.24
CA ALA A 111 10.10 2.75 -13.79
C ALA A 111 10.67 3.55 -14.99
N LYS A 112 11.88 4.10 -14.84
CA LYS A 112 12.58 4.87 -15.89
C LYS A 112 13.02 4.02 -17.09
N ALA A 113 13.25 2.73 -16.89
CA ALA A 113 13.62 1.81 -17.97
C ALA A 113 12.43 1.45 -18.88
N LEU A 114 11.19 1.82 -18.50
CA LEU A 114 10.04 1.62 -19.36
C LEU A 114 10.17 2.43 -20.66
N PRO A 115 9.78 1.87 -21.81
CA PRO A 115 9.78 2.63 -23.06
C PRO A 115 8.92 3.90 -22.95
N ALA A 116 9.46 5.02 -23.42
CA ALA A 116 8.76 6.30 -23.43
C ALA A 116 7.40 6.18 -24.16
N GLY A 117 6.35 6.78 -23.59
CA GLY A 117 4.98 6.71 -24.12
C GLY A 117 4.30 5.35 -23.98
N SER A 118 4.97 4.34 -23.41
CA SER A 118 4.33 3.05 -23.17
C SER A 118 3.22 3.16 -22.12
N ARG A 119 2.21 2.30 -22.26
CA ARG A 119 1.05 2.30 -21.36
C ARG A 119 1.50 2.20 -19.90
N GLY A 120 1.03 3.15 -19.10
CA GLY A 120 1.21 3.16 -17.65
C GLY A 120 2.59 3.63 -17.17
N CYS A 121 3.50 4.10 -18.03
CA CYS A 121 4.83 4.57 -17.59
C CYS A 121 4.76 5.69 -16.54
N ARG A 122 3.96 6.73 -16.79
CA ARG A 122 3.76 7.83 -15.83
C ARG A 122 3.12 7.37 -14.51
N MET A 123 2.31 6.32 -14.55
CA MET A 123 1.70 5.76 -13.34
C MET A 123 2.73 5.00 -12.51
N ALA A 124 3.62 4.24 -13.17
CA ALA A 124 4.75 3.60 -12.51
C ALA A 124 5.70 4.63 -11.89
N GLU A 125 6.07 5.67 -12.63
CA GLU A 125 6.89 6.77 -12.12
C GLU A 125 6.26 7.42 -10.89
N LEU A 126 4.97 7.80 -10.97
CA LEU A 126 4.26 8.39 -9.84
C LEU A 126 4.20 7.44 -8.63
N ALA A 127 3.94 6.15 -8.84
CA ALA A 127 3.90 5.19 -7.75
C ALA A 127 5.26 5.06 -7.03
N THR A 128 6.36 4.99 -7.77
CA THR A 128 7.71 4.95 -7.18
C THR A 128 8.11 6.27 -6.53
N PHE A 129 7.56 7.38 -7.02
CA PHE A 129 7.78 8.69 -6.46
C PHE A 129 7.05 8.86 -5.13
N LEU A 130 5.79 8.42 -5.01
CA LEU A 130 5.00 8.51 -3.79
C LEU A 130 5.34 7.43 -2.74
N ALA A 131 6.20 6.48 -3.10
CA ALA A 131 6.62 5.38 -2.23
C ALA A 131 7.41 5.86 -1.00
N ASP A 132 7.11 5.25 0.14
CA ASP A 132 7.74 5.52 1.43
C ASP A 132 7.62 4.31 2.35
N GLY A 133 8.78 3.75 2.74
CA GLY A 133 8.83 2.56 3.60
C GLY A 133 8.43 2.80 5.05
N ALA A 134 8.15 4.05 5.44
CA ALA A 134 7.60 4.35 6.76
C ALA A 134 6.09 4.03 6.87
N SER A 135 5.37 3.82 5.75
CA SER A 135 4.01 3.26 5.81
C SER A 135 4.10 1.76 6.13
N GLU A 136 3.52 1.34 7.25
CA GLU A 136 3.64 -0.03 7.74
C GLU A 136 2.42 -0.90 7.41
N SER A 137 1.36 -0.28 6.89
CA SER A 137 0.15 -0.97 6.49
C SER A 137 -0.42 -0.47 5.16
N PRO A 138 -1.18 -1.31 4.43
CA PRO A 138 -1.85 -0.88 3.20
C PRO A 138 -2.85 0.26 3.41
N LEU A 139 -3.44 0.37 4.61
CA LEU A 139 -4.35 1.46 4.95
C LEU A 139 -3.59 2.78 5.10
N GLU A 140 -2.40 2.77 5.68
CA GLU A 140 -1.54 3.96 5.74
C GLU A 140 -1.13 4.43 4.34
N SER A 141 -0.65 3.51 3.49
CA SER A 141 -0.32 3.81 2.09
C SER A 141 -1.53 4.39 1.34
N LEU A 142 -2.72 3.80 1.49
CA LEU A 142 -3.95 4.34 0.88
C LEU A 142 -4.25 5.75 1.38
N SER A 143 -4.11 5.99 2.68
CA SER A 143 -4.41 7.28 3.31
C SER A 143 -3.52 8.38 2.75
N ARG A 144 -2.21 8.11 2.58
CA ARG A 144 -1.28 9.03 1.90
C ARG A 144 -1.71 9.34 0.47
N ILE A 145 -2.14 8.31 -0.28
CA ILE A 145 -2.60 8.52 -1.65
C ILE A 145 -3.89 9.34 -1.68
N ARG A 146 -4.79 9.17 -0.73
CA ARG A 146 -5.97 10.04 -0.60
C ARG A 146 -5.58 11.48 -0.29
N MET A 147 -4.66 11.69 0.66
CA MET A 147 -4.14 13.02 0.98
C MET A 147 -3.52 13.68 -0.25
N PHE A 148 -2.65 12.99 -0.99
CA PHE A 148 -2.08 13.47 -2.25
C PHE A 148 -3.16 13.79 -3.30
N GLN A 149 -4.14 12.90 -3.49
CA GLN A 149 -5.21 13.10 -4.47
C GLN A 149 -6.13 14.29 -4.14
N LEU A 150 -6.27 14.61 -2.86
CA LEU A 150 -7.09 15.69 -2.33
C LEU A 150 -6.31 16.98 -2.09
N ASP A 151 -5.01 17.00 -2.41
CA ASP A 151 -4.11 18.13 -2.17
C ASP A 151 -4.05 18.54 -0.69
N LEU A 152 -4.18 17.56 0.21
CA LEU A 152 -4.09 17.79 1.66
C LEU A 152 -2.62 17.91 2.09
N PRO A 153 -2.34 18.66 3.18
CA PRO A 153 -1.04 18.73 3.84
C PRO A 153 -0.35 17.38 3.96
N MET A 154 0.93 17.32 3.62
CA MET A 154 1.72 16.09 3.75
C MET A 154 2.03 15.85 5.24
N PRO A 155 1.64 14.70 5.82
CA PRO A 155 1.94 14.39 7.21
C PRO A 155 3.39 13.91 7.37
N GLN A 156 3.93 14.08 8.59
CA GLN A 156 5.05 13.28 9.06
C GLN A 156 4.54 11.89 9.42
N LEU A 157 5.25 10.85 9.02
CA LEU A 157 4.89 9.47 9.36
C LEU A 157 5.60 9.00 10.62
N GLN A 158 4.94 8.09 11.35
CA GLN A 158 5.59 7.28 12.38
C GLN A 158 6.31 8.13 13.44
N VAL A 159 5.68 9.22 13.87
CA VAL A 159 6.24 10.17 14.84
C VAL A 159 6.11 9.63 16.26
N GLU A 160 7.23 9.64 17.00
CA GLU A 160 7.25 9.25 18.41
C GLU A 160 6.87 10.42 19.32
N PHE A 161 5.98 10.14 20.27
CA PHE A 161 5.58 11.06 21.33
C PHE A 161 6.08 10.55 22.68
N THR A 162 6.63 11.46 23.48
CA THR A 162 7.16 11.18 24.83
C THR A 162 6.62 12.21 25.82
N ASP A 163 6.50 11.82 27.08
CA ASP A 163 6.22 12.74 28.20
C ASP A 163 7.14 12.42 29.39
N ALA A 164 6.88 13.02 30.56
CA ALA A 164 7.65 12.80 31.77
C ALA A 164 7.63 11.34 32.28
N LEU A 165 6.68 10.52 31.85
CA LEU A 165 6.57 9.09 32.16
C LEU A 165 7.26 8.21 31.11
N GLY A 166 7.89 8.81 30.09
CA GLY A 166 8.62 8.12 29.02
C GLY A 166 7.83 8.09 27.71
N LEU A 167 8.08 7.05 26.89
CA LEU A 167 7.42 6.89 25.59
C LEU A 167 5.89 6.75 25.76
N ILE A 168 5.14 7.58 25.04
CA ILE A 168 3.69 7.44 24.89
C ILE A 168 3.42 6.40 23.81
N GLY A 169 4.08 6.56 22.66
CA GLY A 169 4.01 5.66 21.53
C GLY A 169 4.35 6.39 20.24
N ARG A 170 4.20 5.67 19.14
CA ARG A 170 4.38 6.16 17.79
C ARG A 170 3.02 6.28 17.10
N THR A 171 2.81 7.32 16.31
CA THR A 171 1.55 7.59 15.61
C THR A 171 1.72 7.43 14.11
N ASP A 172 0.72 6.92 13.42
CA ASP A 172 0.80 6.68 11.97
C ASP A 172 1.06 7.98 11.19
N PHE A 173 0.34 9.06 11.54
CA PHE A 173 0.41 10.37 10.88
C PHE A 173 0.45 11.52 11.89
N TYR A 174 1.23 12.55 11.59
CA TYR A 174 1.25 13.79 12.37
C TYR A 174 1.43 15.02 11.49
N TRP A 175 0.50 15.98 11.63
CA TRP A 175 0.58 17.31 11.00
C TRP A 175 1.04 18.31 12.05
N ASP A 176 2.35 18.55 12.12
CA ASP A 176 2.98 19.36 13.18
C ASP A 176 2.44 20.79 13.23
N GLU A 177 2.29 21.43 12.07
CA GLU A 177 1.75 22.80 11.97
C GLU A 177 0.29 22.90 12.48
N LEU A 178 -0.46 21.80 12.44
CA LEU A 178 -1.85 21.75 12.90
C LEU A 178 -1.96 21.15 14.31
N GLY A 179 -0.89 20.53 14.82
CA GLY A 179 -0.93 19.71 16.03
C GLY A 179 -1.91 18.53 15.95
N ILE A 180 -2.16 17.99 14.75
CA ILE A 180 -3.14 16.90 14.57
C ILE A 180 -2.41 15.58 14.42
N VAL A 181 -2.82 14.59 15.21
CA VAL A 181 -2.43 13.18 15.07
C VAL A 181 -3.51 12.43 14.29
N GLY A 182 -3.09 11.59 13.35
CA GLY A 182 -3.94 10.65 12.63
C GLY A 182 -3.52 9.19 12.84
N GLU A 183 -4.47 8.32 13.11
CA GLU A 183 -4.24 6.87 13.25
C GLU A 183 -5.09 6.11 12.21
N ALA A 184 -4.43 5.29 11.39
CA ALA A 184 -5.06 4.41 10.42
C ALA A 184 -5.33 3.04 11.07
N ASP A 185 -6.56 2.86 11.54
CA ASP A 185 -6.99 1.64 12.21
C ASP A 185 -7.49 0.62 11.19
N GLY A 186 -6.63 -0.34 10.85
CA GLY A 186 -7.07 -1.54 10.14
C GLY A 186 -8.08 -2.32 10.99
N ALA A 187 -9.04 -2.98 10.32
CA ALA A 187 -10.12 -3.76 10.97
C ALA A 187 -9.64 -4.88 11.93
N GLY A 188 -8.34 -5.17 11.99
CA GLY A 188 -7.72 -6.19 12.84
C GLY A 188 -7.00 -5.69 14.10
N LYS A 189 -6.76 -4.38 14.29
CA LYS A 189 -5.96 -3.86 15.43
C LYS A 189 -6.63 -4.12 16.80
N TYR A 190 -7.93 -4.43 16.85
CA TYR A 190 -8.68 -4.68 18.09
C TYR A 190 -9.15 -6.14 18.27
N ALA A 191 -8.72 -7.06 17.41
CA ALA A 191 -9.05 -8.46 17.60
C ALA A 191 -8.26 -8.98 18.82
N VAL A 192 -8.97 -9.28 19.91
CA VAL A 192 -8.41 -10.05 21.04
C VAL A 192 -8.00 -11.41 20.45
N PRO A 193 -6.71 -11.79 20.48
CA PRO A 193 -6.31 -13.06 19.88
C PRO A 193 -7.02 -14.22 20.61
N GLU A 194 -7.49 -15.21 19.85
CA GLU A 194 -8.15 -16.39 20.41
C GLU A 194 -7.29 -17.02 21.52
N GLY A 195 -7.90 -17.30 22.68
CA GLY A 195 -7.22 -17.91 23.83
C GLY A 195 -6.76 -16.96 24.95
N HIS A 196 -7.04 -15.66 24.87
CA HIS A 196 -6.75 -14.73 25.97
C HIS A 196 -7.83 -14.78 27.06
N THR A 197 -7.40 -14.71 28.32
CA THR A 197 -8.32 -14.52 29.46
C THR A 197 -8.94 -13.12 29.40
N GLY A 198 -10.15 -12.96 29.95
CA GLY A 198 -10.81 -11.64 30.01
C GLY A 198 -9.96 -10.56 30.69
N GLU A 199 -9.10 -10.95 31.64
CA GLU A 199 -8.16 -10.05 32.32
C GLU A 199 -7.04 -9.56 31.40
N ALA A 200 -6.49 -10.43 30.55
CA ALA A 200 -5.46 -10.05 29.59
C ALA A 200 -6.01 -9.04 28.56
N ALA A 201 -7.22 -9.29 28.05
CA ALA A 201 -7.91 -8.35 27.16
C ALA A 201 -8.17 -7.01 27.85
N ALA A 202 -8.65 -7.03 29.09
CA ALA A 202 -8.91 -5.81 29.85
C ALA A 202 -7.63 -4.99 30.11
N ARG A 203 -6.48 -5.65 30.32
CA ARG A 203 -5.17 -4.98 30.47
C ARG A 203 -4.73 -4.29 29.18
N VAL A 204 -4.89 -4.93 28.01
CA VAL A 204 -4.58 -4.32 26.71
C VAL A 204 -5.44 -3.08 26.47
N LEU A 205 -6.74 -3.17 26.72
CA LEU A 205 -7.65 -2.03 26.58
C LEU A 205 -7.29 -0.87 27.53
N ARG A 206 -6.92 -1.17 28.78
CA ARG A 206 -6.47 -0.14 29.74
C ARG A 206 -5.16 0.53 29.28
N ALA A 207 -4.22 -0.25 28.75
CA ALA A 207 -2.96 0.28 28.23
C ALA A 207 -3.20 1.19 27.01
N GLU A 208 -4.04 0.76 26.07
CA GLU A 208 -4.38 1.57 24.88
C GLU A 208 -5.12 2.86 25.27
N LYS A 209 -6.08 2.77 26.19
CA LYS A 209 -6.75 3.96 26.73
C LYS A 209 -5.76 4.91 27.40
N SER A 210 -4.84 4.39 28.22
CA SER A 210 -3.82 5.21 28.88
C SER A 210 -2.85 5.86 27.89
N ARG A 211 -2.50 5.17 26.80
CA ARG A 211 -1.70 5.72 25.70
C ARG A 211 -2.42 6.89 25.06
N GLU A 212 -3.68 6.70 24.68
CA GLU A 212 -4.48 7.74 24.02
C GLU A 212 -4.69 8.96 24.93
N ASP A 213 -5.00 8.72 26.21
CA ASP A 213 -5.15 9.78 27.22
C ASP A 213 -3.87 10.60 27.42
N ARG A 214 -2.69 9.97 27.36
CA ARG A 214 -1.39 10.67 27.42
C ARG A 214 -1.15 11.47 26.14
N LEU A 215 -1.42 10.88 24.99
CA LEU A 215 -1.24 11.51 23.69
C LEU A 215 -2.12 12.76 23.54
N ARG A 216 -3.40 12.69 23.94
CA ARG A 216 -4.33 13.83 23.91
C ARG A 216 -3.96 14.96 24.85
N ARG A 217 -3.19 14.70 25.92
CA ARG A 217 -2.68 15.72 26.85
C ARG A 217 -1.31 16.26 26.45
N HIS A 218 -0.69 15.69 25.41
CA HIS A 218 0.63 16.11 24.98
C HIS A 218 0.56 17.55 24.44
N PRO A 219 1.47 18.48 24.83
CA PRO A 219 1.35 19.91 24.49
C PRO A 219 1.32 20.22 22.99
N LYS A 220 1.89 19.34 22.17
CA LYS A 220 1.90 19.47 20.70
C LYS A 220 0.64 18.93 20.02
N VAL A 221 -0.24 18.24 20.76
CA VAL A 221 -1.42 17.58 20.18
C VAL A 221 -2.66 18.40 20.49
N GLN A 222 -3.27 18.94 19.44
CA GLN A 222 -4.55 19.64 19.45
C GLN A 222 -5.73 18.70 19.21
N ALA A 223 -5.54 17.70 18.35
CA ALA A 223 -6.56 16.70 18.06
C ALA A 223 -5.94 15.34 17.69
N VAL A 224 -6.70 14.27 17.96
CA VAL A 224 -6.42 12.92 17.51
C VAL A 224 -7.62 12.43 16.71
N ILE A 225 -7.41 12.07 15.45
CA ILE A 225 -8.41 11.49 14.55
C ILE A 225 -8.03 10.07 14.17
N ARG A 226 -9.04 9.21 13.98
CA ARG A 226 -8.86 7.80 13.62
C ARG A 226 -9.79 7.47 12.47
N TRP A 227 -9.36 6.59 11.58
CA TRP A 227 -10.19 6.16 10.45
C TRP A 227 -9.86 4.73 10.02
N GLY A 228 -10.85 4.07 9.45
CA GLY A 228 -10.73 2.72 8.92
C GLY A 228 -10.76 2.66 7.39
N TRP A 229 -10.89 1.45 6.86
CA TRP A 229 -11.06 1.21 5.43
C TRP A 229 -12.32 1.89 4.85
N ASP A 230 -13.43 1.89 5.60
CA ASP A 230 -14.71 2.44 5.14
C ASP A 230 -14.71 3.97 5.01
N ASP A 231 -13.76 4.63 5.67
CA ASP A 231 -13.49 6.05 5.58
C ASP A 231 -12.51 6.34 4.44
N ALA A 232 -11.41 5.58 4.35
CA ALA A 232 -10.32 5.81 3.40
C ALA A 232 -10.62 5.36 1.96
N LEU A 233 -11.45 4.33 1.77
CA LEU A 233 -11.75 3.82 0.43
C LEU A 233 -12.54 4.84 -0.40
N PRO A 234 -13.67 5.40 0.07
CA PRO A 234 -14.39 6.43 -0.67
C PRO A 234 -13.68 7.78 -0.50
N VAL A 235 -13.14 8.31 -1.59
CA VAL A 235 -12.39 9.59 -1.60
C VAL A 235 -13.15 10.71 -0.87
N GLN A 236 -14.47 10.81 -1.09
CA GLN A 236 -15.29 11.85 -0.46
C GLN A 236 -15.42 11.67 1.06
N ARG A 237 -15.56 10.44 1.56
CA ARG A 237 -15.64 10.21 3.02
C ARG A 237 -14.33 10.58 3.69
N PHE A 238 -13.20 10.20 3.10
CA PHE A 238 -11.89 10.58 3.60
C PHE A 238 -11.72 12.11 3.59
N HIS A 239 -12.11 12.78 2.50
CA HIS A 239 -12.10 14.23 2.41
C HIS A 239 -12.92 14.89 3.54
N ASP A 240 -14.15 14.43 3.77
CA ASP A 240 -15.05 15.02 4.76
C ASP A 240 -14.51 14.81 6.18
N LEU A 241 -13.96 13.62 6.47
CA LEU A 241 -13.31 13.31 7.75
C LEU A 241 -12.10 14.22 8.00
N MET A 242 -11.21 14.37 7.02
CA MET A 242 -10.04 15.26 7.13
C MET A 242 -10.46 16.73 7.29
N SER A 243 -11.46 17.17 6.51
CA SER A 243 -11.97 18.54 6.55
C SER A 243 -12.63 18.88 7.89
N ALA A 244 -13.33 17.93 8.50
CA ALA A 244 -13.93 18.08 9.83
C ALA A 244 -12.87 18.21 10.93
N ALA A 245 -11.70 17.59 10.74
CA ALA A 245 -10.55 17.74 11.61
C ALA A 245 -9.77 19.06 11.39
N GLY A 246 -10.09 19.82 10.35
CA GLY A 246 -9.38 21.05 9.97
C GLY A 246 -8.22 20.83 8.99
N ILE A 247 -8.01 19.62 8.50
CA ILE A 247 -7.00 19.31 7.49
C ILE A 247 -7.57 19.62 6.12
N ARG A 248 -7.08 20.70 5.49
CA ARG A 248 -7.60 21.24 4.23
C ARG A 248 -6.44 21.61 3.30
N PRO A 249 -6.68 21.68 1.97
CA PRO A 249 -5.64 22.07 1.03
C PRO A 249 -4.98 23.40 1.36
N GLY A 250 -3.66 23.48 1.17
CA GLY A 250 -2.87 24.71 1.37
C GLY A 250 -2.44 25.02 2.81
N ALA A 251 -2.53 24.08 3.75
CA ALA A 251 -2.20 24.31 5.16
C ALA A 251 -0.77 23.86 5.59
N SER A 252 0.13 23.49 4.66
CA SER A 252 1.56 23.22 4.92
C SER A 252 2.36 23.15 3.60
N ASP A 253 3.68 22.96 3.69
CA ASP A 253 4.50 22.55 2.54
C ASP A 253 3.85 21.36 1.81
N GLY A 254 3.59 21.55 0.52
CA GLY A 254 2.84 20.62 -0.31
C GLY A 254 3.61 19.34 -0.63
N TRP A 255 2.91 18.34 -1.15
CA TRP A 255 3.54 17.13 -1.67
C TRP A 255 4.57 17.52 -2.73
N PRO A 256 5.80 16.97 -2.70
CA PRO A 256 6.72 17.18 -3.80
C PRO A 256 6.03 16.60 -5.06
N ILE A 257 5.95 17.35 -6.15
CA ILE A 257 5.28 16.91 -7.39
C ILE A 257 6.37 16.54 -8.40
N PRO A 258 6.32 15.35 -9.04
CA PRO A 258 7.26 15.01 -10.10
C PRO A 258 7.09 15.95 -11.30
N ASP A 259 8.18 16.20 -12.04
CA ASP A 259 8.15 17.08 -13.20
C ASP A 259 7.09 16.65 -14.25
N GLY A 260 6.28 17.61 -14.69
CA GLY A 260 5.28 17.44 -15.73
C GLY A 260 3.88 17.02 -15.23
N PRO A 261 2.92 16.83 -16.14
CA PRO A 261 1.52 16.61 -15.77
C PRO A 261 1.31 15.28 -15.03
N LEU A 262 0.55 15.31 -13.93
CA LEU A 262 0.14 14.09 -13.24
C LEU A 262 -0.74 13.20 -14.14
N PRO A 263 -0.62 11.86 -14.05
CA PRO A 263 -1.55 10.95 -14.71
C PRO A 263 -3.00 11.27 -14.34
N ARG A 264 -3.92 11.18 -15.30
CA ARG A 264 -5.36 11.34 -15.02
C ARG A 264 -5.80 10.33 -13.96
N LYS A 265 -6.53 10.80 -12.93
CA LYS A 265 -7.08 9.97 -11.86
C LYS A 265 -7.88 8.80 -12.46
N SER A 266 -7.56 7.57 -12.05
CA SER A 266 -8.28 6.38 -12.49
C SER A 266 -9.66 6.32 -11.80
N LYS A 267 -10.71 5.99 -12.57
CA LYS A 267 -12.12 6.11 -12.16
C LYS A 267 -12.66 4.95 -11.30
N HIS A 268 -11.84 3.97 -10.91
CA HIS A 268 -12.36 2.74 -10.30
C HIS A 268 -11.54 2.29 -9.09
N VAL A 269 -12.12 2.43 -7.90
CA VAL A 269 -11.78 1.64 -6.72
C VAL A 269 -13.08 1.00 -6.25
N THR A 270 -13.27 -0.28 -6.56
CA THR A 270 -14.36 -1.11 -6.01
C THR A 270 -13.82 -1.87 -4.80
N VAL A 271 -14.58 -1.83 -3.71
CA VAL A 271 -14.29 -2.51 -2.44
C VAL A 271 -14.77 -3.96 -2.54
N ILE A 272 -13.95 -4.94 -2.14
CA ILE A 272 -14.42 -6.30 -1.86
C ILE A 272 -14.10 -6.62 -0.40
N GLU A 273 -15.13 -6.92 0.37
CA GLU A 273 -15.09 -7.40 1.75
C GLU A 273 -14.26 -8.69 1.85
N ARG A 274 -13.44 -8.81 2.91
CA ARG A 274 -12.87 -10.11 3.28
C ARG A 274 -13.88 -10.88 4.11
N HIS A 275 -14.30 -12.05 3.61
CA HIS A 275 -14.84 -13.11 4.45
C HIS A 275 -13.74 -13.70 5.34
N ARG A 276 -14.09 -13.93 6.60
CA ARG A 276 -13.32 -14.71 7.57
C ARG A 276 -13.13 -16.14 7.04
N THR A 277 -11.90 -16.63 7.14
CA THR A 277 -11.61 -18.05 7.41
C THR A 277 -10.64 -18.09 8.54
#